data_AF-A0A7J4NR70-F1
#
_entry.id   AF-A0A7J4NR70-F1
#
_cell.length_a   1.000
_cell.length_b   1.000
_cell.length_c   1.000
_cell.angle_alpha   90.00
_cell.angle_beta   90.00
_cell.angle_gamma   90.00
#
_symmetry.space_group_name_H-M   'P 1'
#
loop_
_entity.id
_entity.type
_entity.pdbx_description
1 polymer ?
#
loop_
_entity_poly.entity_id
_entity_poly.type
_entity_poly.pdbx_seq_one_letter_code
_entity_poly.pdbx_strand_id
1 'polypeptide(L)'
;MHVDLSSLAEGIPKHLPPLAILDETVDHAPTRRSILDSAEEKLAIRNALRYFPSEWHPTLAPEFLEELRTFGRIYMHRFRPLDVPMRAHPIDLYPARSSHAAAIMHMIQNNLDPAVAQFPHELITYGGNGA
;
A
#
# COMPACT_ATOMS: atom_id res chain seq x y z
N MET A 1 22.56 -5.42 -11.80
CA MET A 1 21.27 -4.80 -12.12
C MET A 1 21.17 -3.53 -11.28
N HIS A 2 21.09 -2.36 -11.92
CA HIS A 2 20.87 -1.11 -11.21
C HIS A 2 19.37 -1.01 -10.93
N VAL A 3 18.99 -0.89 -9.66
CA VAL A 3 17.60 -0.56 -9.28
C VAL A 3 17.47 0.95 -9.31
N ASP A 4 16.43 1.45 -9.95
CA ASP A 4 16.04 2.86 -9.92
C ASP A 4 14.97 3.05 -8.84
N LEU A 5 15.22 3.93 -7.87
CA LEU A 5 14.31 4.22 -6.76
C LEU A 5 13.66 5.61 -6.89
N SER A 6 13.80 6.27 -8.04
CA SER A 6 13.30 7.64 -8.24
C SER A 6 11.78 7.76 -8.08
N SER A 7 11.02 6.70 -8.36
CA SER A 7 9.56 6.64 -8.18
C SER A 7 9.12 6.85 -6.73
N LEU A 8 9.97 6.57 -5.73
CA LEU A 8 9.66 6.79 -4.31
C LEU A 8 9.43 8.28 -3.97
N ALA A 9 9.92 9.21 -4.81
CA ALA A 9 9.73 10.64 -4.61
C ALA A 9 8.42 11.19 -5.20
N GLU A 10 7.66 10.38 -5.97
CA GLU A 10 6.45 10.83 -6.66
C GLU A 10 5.25 10.99 -5.71
N GLY A 11 5.14 10.12 -4.71
CA GLY A 11 3.96 10.05 -3.84
C GLY A 11 2.77 9.41 -4.59
N ILE A 12 1.62 10.11 -4.63
CA ILE A 12 0.48 9.65 -5.44
C ILE A 12 0.80 9.96 -6.92
N PRO A 13 0.72 8.97 -7.82
CA PRO A 13 1.10 9.15 -9.22
C PRO A 13 0.20 10.17 -9.92
N LYS A 14 0.68 10.75 -11.02
CA LYS A 14 -0.11 11.74 -11.79
C LYS A 14 -1.32 11.17 -12.50
N HIS A 15 -1.29 9.88 -12.81
CA HIS A 15 -2.35 9.16 -13.51
C HIS A 15 -2.79 7.97 -12.67
N LEU A 16 -4.08 7.62 -12.79
CA LEU A 16 -4.64 6.48 -12.08
C LEU A 16 -3.93 5.21 -12.58
N PRO A 17 -3.22 4.46 -11.71
CA PRO A 17 -2.56 3.21 -12.11
C PRO A 17 -3.57 2.19 -12.63
N PRO A 18 -3.16 1.14 -13.35
CA PRO A 18 -4.07 0.03 -13.66
C PRO A 18 -4.60 -0.64 -12.38
N LEU A 19 -5.72 -1.34 -12.50
CA LEU A 19 -6.26 -2.13 -11.38
C LEU A 19 -5.19 -3.15 -10.91
N ALA A 20 -4.99 -3.25 -9.61
CA ALA A 20 -4.06 -4.24 -9.07
C ALA A 20 -4.60 -5.66 -9.23
N ILE A 21 -3.71 -6.58 -9.60
CA ILE A 21 -3.96 -8.02 -9.57
C ILE A 21 -3.36 -8.55 -8.27
N LEU A 22 -4.14 -9.38 -7.57
CA LEU A 22 -3.68 -10.03 -6.35
C LEU A 22 -2.58 -11.04 -6.69
N ASP A 23 -1.50 -11.02 -5.91
CA ASP A 23 -0.32 -11.85 -6.15
C ASP A 23 -0.34 -13.06 -5.22
N GLU A 24 -0.77 -14.19 -5.74
CA GLU A 24 -0.92 -15.45 -5.00
C GLU A 24 0.41 -16.07 -4.55
N THR A 25 1.56 -15.48 -4.90
CA THR A 25 2.88 -16.02 -4.53
C THR A 25 3.33 -15.62 -3.12
N VAL A 26 2.61 -14.70 -2.46
CA VAL A 26 2.87 -14.30 -1.07
C VAL A 26 1.66 -14.60 -0.18
N ASP A 27 1.92 -14.72 1.11
CA ASP A 27 0.85 -14.84 2.09
C ASP A 27 0.04 -13.54 2.17
N HIS A 28 -1.28 -13.71 2.28
CA HIS A 28 -2.23 -12.61 2.42
C HIS A 28 -2.91 -12.63 3.79
N ALA A 29 -3.19 -11.43 4.33
CA ALA A 29 -3.82 -11.32 5.63
C ALA A 29 -5.25 -11.93 5.64
N PRO A 30 -5.64 -12.64 6.71
CA PRO A 30 -6.99 -13.20 6.80
C PRO A 30 -8.05 -12.10 6.82
N THR A 31 -9.18 -12.36 6.16
CA THR A 31 -10.33 -11.44 6.15
C THR A 31 -10.80 -11.12 7.56
N ARG A 32 -10.99 -9.83 7.85
CA ARG A 32 -11.57 -9.39 9.12
C ARG A 32 -13.09 -9.41 9.06
N ARG A 33 -13.73 -9.64 10.21
CA ARG A 33 -15.19 -9.60 10.31
C ARG A 33 -15.70 -8.22 9.90
N SER A 34 -16.68 -8.19 9.01
CA SER A 34 -17.44 -6.99 8.73
C SER A 34 -18.31 -6.66 9.94
N ILE A 35 -17.98 -5.56 10.60
CA ILE A 35 -18.68 -5.06 11.79
C ILE A 35 -19.24 -3.65 11.59
N LEU A 36 -19.01 -3.06 10.41
CA LEU A 36 -19.42 -1.70 10.11
C LEU A 36 -20.86 -1.66 9.62
N ASP A 37 -21.60 -0.66 10.06
CA ASP A 37 -22.89 -0.33 9.48
C ASP A 37 -22.75 0.49 8.17
N SER A 38 -23.87 0.74 7.49
CA SER A 38 -23.85 1.47 6.21
C SER A 38 -23.39 2.93 6.30
N ALA A 39 -23.50 3.58 7.47
CA ALA A 39 -23.00 4.93 7.67
C ALA A 39 -21.48 4.90 7.90
N GLU A 40 -20.99 3.91 8.64
CA GLU A 40 -19.57 3.66 8.88
C GLU A 40 -18.83 3.23 7.61
N GLU A 41 -19.42 2.37 6.76
CA GLU A 41 -18.87 2.03 5.44
C GLU A 41 -18.67 3.30 4.59
N LYS A 42 -19.69 4.16 4.51
CA LYS A 42 -19.60 5.43 3.76
C LYS A 42 -18.53 6.36 4.32
N LEU A 43 -18.39 6.41 5.65
CA LEU A 43 -17.35 7.19 6.31
C LEU A 43 -15.95 6.64 6.01
N ALA A 44 -15.77 5.32 6.06
CA ALA A 44 -14.51 4.66 5.74
C ALA A 44 -14.07 4.94 4.30
N ILE A 45 -14.99 4.83 3.33
CA ILE A 45 -14.71 5.15 1.93
C ILE A 45 -14.36 6.64 1.78
N ARG A 46 -15.12 7.55 2.40
CA ARG A 46 -14.80 8.98 2.37
C ARG A 46 -13.41 9.25 2.94
N ASN A 47 -13.04 8.59 4.03
CA ASN A 47 -11.73 8.74 4.65
C ASN A 47 -10.58 8.29 3.73
N ALA A 48 -10.78 7.20 3.00
CA ALA A 48 -9.85 6.69 1.99
C ALA A 48 -9.74 7.63 0.78
N LEU A 49 -10.86 8.17 0.29
CA LEU A 49 -10.87 9.08 -0.86
C LEU A 49 -10.15 10.42 -0.63
N ARG A 50 -9.91 10.84 0.62
CA ARG A 50 -9.19 12.09 0.94
C ARG A 50 -7.77 12.15 0.38
N TYR A 51 -7.15 11.00 0.13
CA TYR A 51 -5.78 10.93 -0.39
C TYR A 51 -5.71 11.13 -1.91
N PHE A 52 -6.85 11.18 -2.61
CA PHE A 52 -6.90 11.14 -4.08
C PHE A 52 -7.68 12.32 -4.69
N PRO A 53 -7.33 12.74 -5.92
CA PRO A 53 -8.11 13.74 -6.67
C PRO A 53 -9.57 13.34 -6.81
N SER A 54 -10.50 14.31 -6.75
CA SER A 54 -11.94 14.06 -6.87
C SER A 54 -12.35 13.41 -8.18
N GLU A 55 -11.57 13.63 -9.23
CA GLU A 55 -11.74 13.01 -10.55
C GLU A 55 -11.66 11.48 -10.50
N TRP A 56 -10.91 10.92 -9.54
CA TRP A 56 -10.75 9.47 -9.39
C TRP A 56 -11.80 8.85 -8.47
N HIS A 57 -12.55 9.66 -7.72
CA HIS A 57 -13.53 9.17 -6.73
C HIS A 57 -14.61 8.27 -7.36
N PRO A 58 -15.15 8.53 -8.57
CA PRO A 58 -16.12 7.63 -9.18
C PRO A 58 -15.57 6.21 -9.44
N THR A 59 -14.27 6.07 -9.68
CA THR A 59 -13.60 4.78 -9.87
C THR A 59 -13.16 4.15 -8.56
N LEU A 60 -12.55 4.95 -7.67
CA LEU A 60 -11.98 4.44 -6.41
C LEU A 60 -13.05 4.14 -5.35
N ALA A 61 -14.18 4.85 -5.33
CA ALA A 61 -15.22 4.61 -4.34
C ALA A 61 -15.78 3.18 -4.37
N PRO A 62 -16.22 2.63 -5.53
CA PRO A 62 -16.68 1.24 -5.59
C PRO A 62 -15.54 0.23 -5.33
N GLU A 63 -14.31 0.53 -5.74
CA GLU A 63 -13.14 -0.32 -5.49
C GLU A 63 -12.82 -0.41 -3.99
N PHE A 64 -12.81 0.72 -3.28
CA PHE A 64 -12.59 0.75 -1.84
C PHE A 64 -13.74 0.10 -1.06
N LEU A 65 -14.97 0.22 -1.55
CA LEU A 65 -16.09 -0.51 -0.96
C LEU A 65 -15.91 -2.03 -1.12
N GLU A 66 -15.45 -2.48 -2.28
CA GLU A 66 -15.16 -3.89 -2.55
C GLU A 66 -14.03 -4.41 -1.66
N GLU A 67 -12.91 -3.69 -1.56
CA GLU A 67 -11.82 -4.05 -0.64
C GLU A 67 -12.32 -4.13 0.81
N LEU A 68 -13.10 -3.15 1.25
CA LEU A 68 -13.64 -3.11 2.61
C LEU A 68 -14.52 -4.34 2.90
N ARG A 69 -15.34 -4.79 1.94
CA ARG A 69 -16.23 -5.94 2.11
C ARG A 69 -15.51 -7.27 1.98
N THR A 70 -14.52 -7.36 1.12
CA THR A 70 -13.78 -8.60 0.83
C THR A 70 -12.70 -8.88 1.85
N PHE A 71 -11.99 -7.84 2.31
CA PHE A 71 -10.86 -7.98 3.25
C PHE A 71 -11.17 -7.44 4.65
N GLY A 72 -12.26 -6.68 4.82
CA GLY A 72 -12.55 -5.97 6.06
C GLY A 72 -11.72 -4.69 6.24
N ARG A 73 -10.96 -4.28 5.22
CA ARG A 73 -10.02 -3.15 5.22
C ARG A 73 -9.88 -2.57 3.81
N ILE A 74 -9.54 -1.30 3.73
CA ILE A 74 -9.18 -0.62 2.49
C ILE A 74 -7.65 -0.51 2.47
N TYR A 75 -6.99 -1.33 1.66
CA TYR A 75 -5.53 -1.36 1.51
C TYR A 75 -5.06 -0.47 0.36
N MET A 76 -5.96 -0.15 -0.57
CA MET A 76 -5.67 0.62 -1.79
C MET A 76 -4.66 -0.13 -2.67
N HIS A 77 -4.89 -1.43 -2.92
CA HIS A 77 -3.93 -2.32 -3.58
C HIS A 77 -3.43 -1.79 -4.94
N ARG A 78 -4.28 -1.04 -5.66
CA ARG A 78 -3.94 -0.31 -6.89
C ARG A 78 -2.65 0.50 -6.80
N PHE A 79 -2.33 1.03 -5.62
CA PHE A 79 -1.20 1.93 -5.40
C PHE A 79 0.03 1.23 -4.81
N ARG A 80 0.00 -0.10 -4.65
CA ARG A 80 1.19 -0.88 -4.30
C ARG A 80 2.26 -0.72 -5.40
N PRO A 81 3.50 -0.35 -5.08
CA PRO A 81 4.58 -0.28 -6.06
C PRO A 81 4.87 -1.66 -6.66
N LEU A 82 5.00 -1.73 -7.99
CA LEU A 82 5.29 -2.98 -8.74
C LEU A 82 6.58 -2.89 -9.55
N ASP A 83 7.07 -1.68 -9.80
CA ASP A 83 8.26 -1.35 -10.58
C ASP A 83 9.56 -1.59 -9.79
N VAL A 84 9.48 -1.50 -8.46
CA VAL A 84 10.63 -1.66 -7.56
C VAL A 84 10.39 -2.84 -6.61
N PRO A 85 11.34 -3.78 -6.49
CA PRO A 85 11.27 -4.81 -5.47
C PRO A 85 11.17 -4.19 -4.07
N MET A 86 10.11 -4.53 -3.33
CA MET A 86 9.93 -4.11 -1.95
C MET A 86 10.94 -4.83 -1.07
N ARG A 87 12.06 -4.17 -0.79
CA ARG A 87 13.15 -4.62 0.09
C ARG A 87 14.06 -3.46 0.43
N ALA A 88 14.91 -3.64 1.43
CA ALA A 88 15.99 -2.71 1.71
C ALA A 88 16.99 -2.65 0.54
N HIS A 89 17.36 -1.42 0.13
CA HIS A 89 18.39 -1.14 -0.88
C HIS A 89 19.57 -0.37 -0.27
N PRO A 90 20.73 -0.26 -0.95
CA PRO A 90 21.80 0.63 -0.53
C PRO A 90 21.32 2.07 -0.28
N ILE A 91 21.76 2.67 0.83
CA ILE A 91 21.22 3.94 1.34
C ILE A 91 21.41 5.11 0.37
N ASP A 92 22.46 5.06 -0.45
CA ASP A 92 22.83 6.03 -1.47
C ASP A 92 21.94 6.01 -2.71
N LEU A 93 21.13 4.97 -2.90
CA LEU A 93 20.16 4.90 -4.00
C LEU A 93 18.84 5.62 -3.70
N TYR A 94 18.53 5.89 -2.43
CA TYR A 94 17.26 6.51 -2.08
C TYR A 94 17.23 7.99 -2.50
N PRO A 95 16.13 8.49 -3.10
CA PRO A 95 16.01 9.87 -3.55
C PRO A 95 15.72 10.84 -2.38
N ALA A 96 16.57 10.83 -1.35
CA ALA A 96 16.44 11.63 -0.15
C ALA A 96 17.39 12.82 -0.16
N ARG A 97 16.95 13.94 0.45
CA ARG A 97 17.85 15.10 0.71
C ARG A 97 18.68 14.94 2.00
N SER A 98 18.36 13.94 2.82
CA SER A 98 19.02 13.68 4.11
C SER A 98 19.27 12.19 4.25
N SER A 99 20.46 11.82 4.72
CA SER A 99 20.82 10.43 5.04
C SER A 99 19.90 9.82 6.09
N HIS A 100 19.37 10.62 7.02
CA HIS A 100 18.41 10.17 8.02
C HIS A 100 17.08 9.76 7.36
N ALA A 101 16.59 10.53 6.38
CA ALA A 101 15.38 10.19 5.64
C ALA A 101 15.59 8.95 4.76
N ALA A 102 16.77 8.82 4.13
CA ALA A 102 17.15 7.62 3.40
C ALA A 102 17.16 6.37 4.29
N ALA A 103 17.72 6.47 5.50
CA ALA A 103 17.70 5.38 6.48
C ALA A 103 16.27 5.00 6.89
N ILE A 104 15.38 5.98 7.09
CA ILE A 104 13.97 5.70 7.40
C ILE A 104 13.28 4.97 6.24
N MET A 105 13.46 5.42 5.00
CA MET A 105 12.88 4.75 3.82
C MET A 105 13.41 3.32 3.66
N HIS A 106 14.70 3.11 3.91
CA HIS A 106 15.31 1.78 3.95
C HIS A 106 14.64 0.87 4.98
N MET A 107 14.44 1.36 6.20
CA MET A 107 13.79 0.58 7.26
C MET A 107 12.32 0.30 6.96
N ILE A 108 11.59 1.26 6.35
CA ILE A 108 10.21 1.06 5.91
C ILE A 108 10.13 -0.07 4.88
N GLN A 109 10.96 -0.04 3.84
CA GLN A 109 10.96 -1.08 2.82
C GLN A 109 11.39 -2.44 3.36
N ASN A 110 12.33 -2.48 4.32
CA ASN A 110 12.69 -3.72 5.00
C ASN A 110 11.49 -4.35 5.74
N ASN A 111 10.69 -3.54 6.43
CA ASN A 111 9.50 -4.04 7.13
C ASN A 111 8.41 -4.57 6.19
N LEU A 112 8.45 -4.20 4.91
CA LEU A 112 7.49 -4.60 3.88
C LEU A 112 8.07 -5.62 2.88
N ASP A 113 9.31 -6.06 3.10
CA ASP A 113 9.97 -7.07 2.27
C ASP A 113 9.20 -8.39 2.37
N PRO A 114 8.80 -9.05 1.26
CA PRO A 114 8.16 -10.36 1.30
C PRO A 114 8.96 -11.45 2.04
N ALA A 115 10.28 -11.30 2.19
CA ALA A 115 11.11 -12.20 2.99
C ALA A 115 11.10 -11.89 4.50
N VAL A 116 10.52 -10.75 4.91
CA VAL A 116 10.49 -10.26 6.30
C VAL A 116 9.05 -10.14 6.82
N ALA A 117 8.16 -9.56 6.02
CA ALA A 117 6.79 -9.27 6.38
C ALA A 117 5.91 -10.52 6.32
N GLN A 118 5.04 -10.67 7.31
CA GLN A 118 4.06 -11.77 7.34
C GLN A 118 3.02 -11.63 6.21
N PHE A 119 2.51 -10.42 5.97
CA PHE A 119 1.57 -10.14 4.88
C PHE A 119 2.03 -8.86 4.16
N PRO A 120 3.00 -8.96 3.23
CA PRO A 120 3.67 -7.81 2.63
C PRO A 120 2.71 -6.89 1.86
N HIS A 121 1.68 -7.44 1.22
CA HIS A 121 0.72 -6.67 0.42
C HIS A 121 -0.39 -6.01 1.25
N GLU A 122 -0.54 -6.40 2.52
CA GLU A 122 -1.45 -5.80 3.49
C GLU A 122 -0.74 -4.94 4.54
N LEU A 123 0.56 -4.66 4.32
CA LEU A 123 1.39 -3.80 5.16
C LEU A 123 1.50 -4.31 6.61
N ILE A 124 1.61 -5.63 6.79
CA ILE A 124 1.71 -6.26 8.13
C ILE A 124 3.03 -7.03 8.22
N THR A 125 3.91 -6.59 9.13
CA THR A 125 5.23 -7.22 9.30
C THR A 125 5.16 -8.44 10.22
N TYR A 126 4.41 -8.38 11.33
CA TYR A 126 4.34 -9.50 12.27
C TYR A 126 3.03 -9.52 13.10
N GLY A 127 2.77 -10.64 13.77
CA GLY A 127 1.70 -10.78 14.75
C GLY A 127 0.28 -10.82 14.17
N GLY A 128 0.13 -10.99 12.85
CA GLY A 128 -1.15 -11.04 12.13
C GLY A 128 -1.92 -9.72 12.05
N ASN A 129 -1.56 -8.72 12.86
CA ASN A 129 -2.17 -7.39 12.87
C ASN A 129 -1.18 -6.25 13.15
N GLY A 130 0.11 -6.54 13.35
CA GLY A 130 1.16 -5.55 13.54
C GLY A 130 1.47 -4.88 12.21
N ALA A 131 0.93 -3.68 12.03
CA ALA A 131 1.29 -2.75 10.97
C ALA A 131 2.30 -1.73 11.51
#